data_AF-A0A2S8PSY4-F1
#
_entry.id   AF-A0A2S8PSY4-F1
#
_cell.length_a   1.000
_cell.length_b   1.000
_cell.length_c   1.000
_cell.angle_alpha   90.00
_cell.angle_beta   90.00
_cell.angle_gamma   90.00
#
_symmetry.space_group_name_H-M   'P 1'
#
loop_
_entity.id
_entity.type
_entity.pdbx_description
1 polymer ?
#
loop_
_entity_poly.entity_id
_entity_poly.type
_entity_poly.pdbx_seq_one_letter_code
_entity_poly.pdbx_strand_id
1 'polypeptide(L)'
;MNLKVARDLSDARFDMGGAAAVIGAMDLLTRLEVKARITALIPIAENVPDGDAILPSHVIRYPNGLSVQVVNTDAEGRLILADAILHAARNGAERIIDIATLTGAVGH
;
A
#
# COMPACT_ATOMS: atom_id res chain seq x y z
N MET A 1 2.44 18.49 -5.01
CA MET A 1 2.81 17.07 -5.16
C MET A 1 4.31 16.94 -5.34
N ASN A 2 4.92 15.91 -4.78
CA ASN A 2 6.29 15.50 -5.03
C ASN A 2 6.31 14.61 -6.27
N LEU A 3 6.73 15.17 -7.40
CA LEU A 3 6.84 14.42 -8.65
C LEU A 3 8.16 13.63 -8.68
N LYS A 4 8.09 12.37 -9.11
CA LYS A 4 9.28 11.57 -9.37
C LYS A 4 10.09 12.21 -10.51
N VAL A 5 11.39 12.44 -10.27
CA VAL A 5 12.31 13.01 -11.27
C VAL A 5 13.24 11.89 -11.74
N ALA A 6 12.79 11.12 -12.74
CA ALA A 6 13.58 10.04 -13.34
C ALA A 6 13.50 10.10 -14.88
N ARG A 7 14.54 9.58 -15.53
CA ARG A 7 14.62 9.55 -17.01
C ARG A 7 13.59 8.59 -17.64
N ASP A 8 13.20 7.56 -16.88
CA ASP A 8 12.12 6.63 -17.23
C ASP A 8 11.32 6.35 -15.95
N LEU A 9 10.02 6.66 -15.99
CA LEU A 9 9.07 6.42 -14.90
C LEU A 9 8.23 5.17 -15.13
N SER A 10 8.41 4.48 -16.27
CA SER A 10 7.60 3.33 -16.64
C SER A 10 7.67 2.21 -15.60
N ASP A 11 8.77 2.10 -14.86
CA ASP A 11 8.96 1.09 -13.82
C ASP A 11 8.08 1.33 -12.59
N ALA A 12 7.48 2.51 -12.42
CA ALA A 12 6.44 2.74 -11.41
C ALA A 12 5.20 1.85 -11.65
N ARG A 13 5.03 1.26 -12.84
CA ARG A 13 4.02 0.21 -13.09
C ARG A 13 4.21 -1.01 -12.19
N PHE A 14 5.42 -1.23 -11.67
CA PHE A 14 5.74 -2.33 -10.75
C PHE A 14 5.45 -1.97 -9.29
N ASP A 15 4.95 -0.77 -8.99
CA ASP A 15 4.67 -0.36 -7.60
C ASP A 15 3.45 -1.11 -6.99
N MET A 16 2.73 -1.87 -7.82
CA MET A 16 1.73 -2.85 -7.40
C MET A 16 2.33 -4.25 -7.15
N GLY A 17 3.67 -4.39 -7.16
CA GLY A 17 4.35 -5.69 -7.07
C GLY A 17 4.03 -6.45 -5.78
N GLY A 18 3.84 -5.73 -4.66
CA GLY A 18 3.38 -6.33 -3.41
C GLY A 18 1.98 -6.94 -3.51
N ALA A 19 1.04 -6.25 -4.17
CA ALA A 19 -0.28 -6.77 -4.46
C ALA A 19 -0.22 -8.01 -5.37
N ALA A 20 0.60 -7.97 -6.42
CA ALA A 20 0.81 -9.12 -7.31
C ALA A 20 1.32 -10.34 -6.55
N ALA A 21 2.28 -10.15 -5.64
CA ALA A 21 2.83 -11.22 -4.80
C ALA A 21 1.76 -11.83 -3.87
N VAL A 22 0.92 -11.00 -3.23
CA VAL A 22 -0.19 -11.47 -2.39
C VAL A 22 -1.20 -12.26 -3.20
N ILE A 23 -1.60 -11.79 -4.40
CA ILE A 23 -2.51 -12.53 -5.28
C ILE A 23 -1.93 -13.89 -5.66
N GLY A 24 -0.65 -13.94 -6.05
CA GLY A 24 0.03 -15.19 -6.36
C GLY A 24 0.13 -16.14 -5.16
N ALA A 25 0.37 -15.61 -3.97
CA ALA A 25 0.35 -16.40 -2.74
C ALA A 25 -1.04 -16.98 -2.45
N MET A 26 -2.12 -16.21 -2.64
CA MET A 26 -3.49 -16.70 -2.47
C MET A 26 -3.86 -17.80 -3.46
N ASP A 27 -3.41 -17.71 -4.72
CA ASP A 27 -3.57 -18.79 -5.71
C ASP A 27 -2.89 -20.08 -5.22
N LEU A 28 -1.62 -19.98 -4.80
CA LEU A 28 -0.87 -21.13 -4.27
C LEU A 28 -1.53 -21.74 -3.03
N LEU A 29 -1.93 -20.92 -2.06
CA LEU A 29 -2.59 -21.36 -0.83
C LEU A 29 -3.91 -22.10 -1.12
N THR A 30 -4.66 -21.62 -2.12
CA THR A 30 -5.91 -22.25 -2.56
C THR A 30 -5.63 -23.61 -3.22
N ARG A 31 -4.63 -23.67 -4.12
CA ARG A 31 -4.23 -24.91 -4.82
C ARG A 31 -3.63 -25.96 -3.90
N LEU A 32 -3.04 -25.54 -2.78
CA LEU A 32 -2.50 -26.41 -1.74
C LEU A 32 -3.57 -26.82 -0.69
N GLU A 33 -4.81 -26.38 -0.83
CA GLU A 33 -5.93 -26.69 0.07
C GLU A 33 -5.60 -26.39 1.55
N VAL A 34 -4.88 -25.29 1.80
CA VAL A 34 -4.46 -24.91 3.14
C VAL A 34 -5.69 -24.70 4.03
N LYS A 35 -5.75 -25.44 5.14
CA LYS A 35 -6.84 -25.36 6.13
C LYS A 35 -6.66 -24.20 7.09
N ALA A 36 -6.64 -22.98 6.57
CA ALA A 36 -6.58 -21.75 7.34
C ALA A 36 -7.53 -20.70 6.74
N ARG A 37 -8.12 -19.86 7.59
CA ARG A 37 -8.91 -18.72 7.14
C ARG A 37 -7.96 -17.57 6.81
N ILE A 38 -7.75 -17.33 5.52
CA ILE A 38 -6.86 -16.29 5.02
C ILE A 38 -7.69 -15.27 4.25
N THR A 39 -7.46 -13.98 4.50
CA THR A 39 -8.12 -12.87 3.81
C THR A 39 -7.04 -11.97 3.22
N ALA A 40 -7.11 -11.72 1.92
CA ALA A 40 -6.25 -10.75 1.25
C ALA A 40 -6.94 -9.39 1.21
N LEU A 41 -6.22 -8.34 1.61
CA LEU A 41 -6.61 -6.95 1.41
C LEU A 41 -5.64 -6.32 0.42
N ILE A 42 -6.17 -5.74 -0.65
CA ILE A 42 -5.39 -5.16 -1.74
C ILE A 42 -5.85 -3.72 -1.94
N PRO A 43 -5.29 -2.76 -1.19
CA PRO A 43 -5.55 -1.35 -1.45
C PRO A 43 -4.87 -0.95 -2.78
N ILE A 44 -5.63 -0.36 -3.71
CA ILE A 44 -5.14 0.06 -5.03
C ILE A 44 -5.51 1.52 -5.24
N ALA A 45 -4.52 2.31 -5.64
CA ALA A 45 -4.68 3.69 -6.07
C ALA A 45 -3.55 4.04 -7.05
N GLU A 46 -3.78 5.02 -7.92
CA GLU A 46 -2.72 5.65 -8.69
C GLU A 46 -2.25 6.92 -7.98
N ASN A 47 -0.95 7.21 -8.00
CA ASN A 47 -0.38 8.44 -7.45
C ASN A 47 -0.09 9.42 -8.59
N VAL A 48 -1.13 10.14 -9.04
CA VAL A 48 -1.10 11.00 -10.22
C VAL A 48 -1.26 12.48 -9.84
N PRO A 49 -0.51 13.40 -10.46
CA PRO A 49 -0.75 14.82 -10.31
C PRO A 49 -2.06 15.23 -10.99
N ASP A 50 -2.97 15.79 -10.21
CA ASP A 50 -4.17 16.47 -10.70
C ASP A 50 -4.54 17.66 -9.78
N GLY A 51 -5.71 18.26 -10.01
CA GLY A 51 -6.19 19.38 -9.21
C GLY A 51 -6.68 19.02 -7.81
N ASP A 52 -6.99 17.75 -7.57
CA ASP A 52 -7.50 17.21 -6.30
C ASP A 52 -6.46 16.34 -5.56
N ALA A 53 -5.24 16.27 -6.10
CA ALA A 53 -4.17 15.44 -5.59
C ALA A 53 -3.78 15.85 -4.17
N ILE A 54 -3.32 14.85 -3.39
CA ILE A 54 -2.78 15.10 -2.07
C ILE A 54 -1.58 16.05 -2.20
N LEU A 55 -1.57 17.10 -1.36
CA LEU A 55 -0.50 18.08 -1.33
C LEU A 55 0.40 17.87 -0.10
N PRO A 56 1.68 18.26 -0.19
CA PRO A 56 2.52 18.39 0.99
C PRO A 56 1.85 19.27 2.05
N SER A 57 1.96 18.86 3.31
CA SER A 57 1.27 19.44 4.48
C SER A 57 -0.21 19.09 4.62
N HIS A 58 -0.82 18.32 3.71
CA HIS A 58 -2.13 17.72 4.02
C HIS A 58 -2.03 16.82 5.25
N VAL A 59 -3.09 16.82 6.06
CA VAL A 59 -3.20 15.97 7.24
C VAL A 59 -4.30 14.94 6.99
N ILE A 60 -3.92 13.68 6.93
CA ILE A 60 -4.84 12.55 6.79
C ILE A 60 -5.21 12.07 8.19
N ARG A 61 -6.50 11.93 8.47
CA ARG A 61 -7.00 11.36 9.73
C ARG A 61 -7.49 9.94 9.51
N TYR A 62 -6.92 8.99 10.24
CA TYR A 62 -7.27 7.58 10.16
C TYR A 62 -8.40 7.20 11.13
N PRO A 63 -9.09 6.07 10.90
CA PRO A 63 -10.22 5.64 11.75
C PRO A 63 -9.85 5.33 13.20
N ASN A 64 -8.57 5.09 13.51
CA ASN A 64 -8.09 4.92 14.88
C ASN A 64 -7.89 6.26 15.63
N GLY A 65 -8.28 7.38 15.03
CA GLY A 65 -8.18 8.72 15.61
C GLY A 65 -6.81 9.38 15.43
N LEU A 66 -5.78 8.64 15.01
CA LEU A 66 -4.47 9.19 14.69
C LEU A 66 -4.51 10.00 13.39
N SER A 67 -3.63 10.99 13.28
CA SER A 67 -3.46 11.80 12.08
C SER A 67 -2.02 11.77 11.61
N VAL A 68 -1.81 11.82 10.30
CA VAL A 68 -0.49 11.84 9.66
C VAL A 68 -0.41 13.05 8.76
N GLN A 69 0.65 13.85 8.94
CA GLN A 69 1.01 14.90 8.00
C GLN A 69 1.74 14.27 6.80
N VAL A 70 1.24 14.55 5.60
CA VAL A 70 1.89 14.16 4.35
C VAL A 70 3.01 15.14 4.05
N VAL A 71 4.24 14.79 4.40
CA VAL A 71 5.42 15.63 4.10
C VAL A 71 5.92 15.38 2.68
N ASN A 72 5.80 14.13 2.19
CA ASN A 72 6.17 13.74 0.84
C ASN A 72 5.05 12.88 0.24
N THR A 73 4.47 13.31 -0.89
CA THR A 73 3.36 12.60 -1.57
C THR A 73 3.84 11.39 -2.37
N ASP A 74 5.16 11.24 -2.56
CA ASP A 74 5.83 10.06 -3.14
C ASP A 74 6.14 9.00 -2.07
N ALA A 75 5.64 9.21 -0.84
CA ALA A 75 5.60 8.23 0.22
C ALA A 75 4.15 7.77 0.47
N GLU A 76 3.38 7.62 -0.61
CA GLU A 76 1.96 7.22 -0.66
C GLU A 76 1.72 5.79 -0.19
N GLY A 77 2.65 4.86 -0.49
CA GLY A 77 2.43 3.44 -0.24
C GLY A 77 2.12 3.14 1.23
N ARG A 78 2.81 3.81 2.15
CA ARG A 78 2.56 3.67 3.60
C ARG A 78 1.20 4.25 4.02
N LEU A 79 0.67 5.23 3.28
CA LEU A 79 -0.60 5.88 3.61
C LEU A 79 -1.77 4.94 3.33
N ILE A 80 -1.75 4.25 2.19
CA ILE A 80 -2.79 3.26 1.83
C ILE A 80 -2.66 1.98 2.67
N LEU A 81 -1.43 1.57 3.00
CA LEU A 81 -1.18 0.42 3.88
C LEU A 81 -1.68 0.67 5.29
N ALA A 82 -1.50 1.87 5.83
CA ALA A 82 -2.01 2.22 7.16
C ALA A 82 -3.53 2.02 7.25
N ASP A 83 -4.30 2.44 6.25
CA ASP A 83 -5.75 2.22 6.28
C ASP A 83 -6.12 0.74 6.11
N ALA A 84 -5.43 0.01 5.24
CA ALA A 84 -5.65 -1.43 5.05
C ALA A 84 -5.35 -2.25 6.32
N ILE A 85 -4.26 -1.93 7.04
CA ILE A 85 -3.90 -2.56 8.31
C ILE A 85 -4.96 -2.25 9.38
N LEU A 86 -5.41 -1.01 9.46
CA LEU A 86 -6.48 -0.63 10.38
C LEU A 86 -7.81 -1.33 10.04
N HIS A 87 -8.11 -1.50 8.75
CA HIS A 87 -9.27 -2.24 8.30
C HIS A 87 -9.17 -3.73 8.68
N ALA A 88 -8.02 -4.37 8.45
CA ALA A 88 -7.76 -5.75 8.87
C ALA A 88 -7.93 -5.94 10.38
N ALA A 89 -7.36 -5.05 11.18
CA ALA A 89 -7.48 -5.08 12.63
C ALA A 89 -8.95 -4.96 13.09
N ARG A 90 -9.74 -4.05 12.48
CA ARG A 90 -11.18 -3.91 12.76
C ARG A 90 -11.98 -5.17 12.41
N ASN A 91 -11.55 -5.91 11.39
CA ASN A 91 -12.19 -7.17 10.97
C ASN A 91 -11.72 -8.40 11.77
N GLY A 92 -10.98 -8.20 12.86
CA GLY A 92 -10.56 -9.28 13.76
C GLY A 92 -9.41 -10.14 13.20
N ALA A 93 -8.51 -9.55 12.41
CA ALA A 93 -7.28 -10.24 12.01
C ALA A 93 -6.38 -10.51 13.23
N GLU A 94 -6.01 -11.77 13.44
CA GLU A 94 -5.10 -12.19 14.54
C GLU A 94 -3.61 -12.02 14.19
N ARG A 95 -3.31 -11.99 12.89
CA ARG A 95 -1.99 -11.80 12.30
C ARG A 95 -2.16 -11.01 11.01
N ILE A 96 -1.25 -10.09 10.76
CA ILE A 96 -1.22 -9.25 9.56
C ILE A 96 0.18 -9.38 8.98
N ILE A 97 0.25 -9.67 7.68
CA ILE A 97 1.49 -9.71 6.89
C ILE A 97 1.25 -8.80 5.69
N ASP A 98 2.09 -7.78 5.53
CA ASP A 98 2.07 -6.90 4.36
C ASP A 98 3.32 -7.11 3.48
N ILE A 99 3.14 -6.88 2.18
CA ILE A 99 4.20 -6.94 1.18
C ILE A 99 4.04 -5.70 0.31
N ALA A 100 5.09 -4.91 0.16
CA ALA A 100 5.06 -3.68 -0.62
C ALA A 100 6.44 -3.33 -1.21
N THR A 101 6.43 -2.73 -2.40
CA THR A 101 7.59 -2.07 -3.04
C THR A 101 7.85 -0.70 -2.41
N LEU A 102 7.94 -0.66 -1.07
CA LEU A 102 7.65 0.56 -0.30
C LEU A 102 8.73 1.66 -0.36
N THR A 103 10.00 1.29 -0.49
CA THR A 103 11.10 2.26 -0.44
C THR A 103 12.25 1.86 -1.35
N GLY A 104 12.81 2.82 -2.07
CA GLY A 104 14.06 2.63 -2.80
C GLY A 104 15.24 2.26 -1.90
N ALA A 105 15.23 2.68 -0.63
CA ALA A 105 16.31 2.39 0.33
C ALA A 105 16.53 0.89 0.61
N VAL A 106 15.53 0.04 0.38
CA VAL A 106 15.63 -1.43 0.54
C VAL A 106 16.15 -2.11 -0.73
N GLY A 107 16.02 -1.47 -1.89
CA GLY A 107 16.44 -2.02 -3.19
C GLY A 107 17.86 -1.66 -3.61
N HIS A 108 18.61 -0.96 -2.75
CA HIS A 108 20.03 -0.63 -2.91
C HIS A 108 20.88 -1.48 -1.96
#